data_AF-A0A8E6EZ21-F1
#
_entry.id   AF-A0A8E6EZ21-F1
#
_cell.length_a   1.000
_cell.length_b   1.000
_cell.length_c   1.000
_cell.angle_alpha   90.00
_cell.angle_beta   90.00
_cell.angle_gamma   90.00
#
_symmetry.space_group_name_H-M   'P 1'
#
loop_
_entity.id
_entity.type
_entity.pdbx_description
1 polymer ?
#
loop_
_entity_poly.entity_id
_entity_poly.type
_entity_poly.pdbx_seq_one_letter_code
_entity_poly.pdbx_strand_id
1 'polypeptide(L)'
;MKFYLIVAKGKKQGMPIPIDVDLFVVGREKMCQLRSEHELVGDQHCAFQVRDRKVFLLDFDSGHPTIVNEAIVPPSEEWPLHAGDLIDIGPMRFMIHYHEKSLSQKDLEEWAAKCLDFDSERKIPTHQREIWEEEAEPSELDNASSVAGAIIDRLNAAKGIVKGRLRISREEGLTIIKLNDIYLVEEAELTLIKKELHDNLNRSNLKVVVDLKNVQRMSSQGAEMFGELATWLKKQGSNLALCRVRADIAGMLHSFPATKHLLIYRNKEAALLGKW
;
A
#
# COMPACT_ATOMS: atom_id res chain seq x y z
N MET A 1 4.51 8.26 17.95
CA MET A 1 4.07 7.16 17.07
C MET A 1 4.89 5.94 17.42
N LYS A 2 4.27 4.75 17.56
CA LYS A 2 4.99 3.50 17.85
C LYS A 2 4.97 2.61 16.62
N PHE A 3 6.10 2.02 16.28
CA PHE A 3 6.27 1.12 15.15
C PHE A 3 6.42 -0.31 15.62
N TYR A 4 5.92 -1.26 14.83
CA TYR A 4 5.90 -2.67 15.13
C TYR A 4 6.15 -3.49 13.86
N LEU A 5 6.95 -4.54 13.99
CA LEU A 5 7.00 -5.65 13.04
C LEU A 5 6.06 -6.73 13.54
N ILE A 6 5.01 -7.04 12.78
CA ILE A 6 4.09 -8.12 13.07
C ILE A 6 4.57 -9.36 12.35
N VAL A 7 4.87 -10.44 13.06
CA VAL A 7 5.30 -11.70 12.44
C VAL A 7 4.15 -12.24 11.57
N ALA A 8 4.35 -12.33 10.27
CA ALA A 8 3.31 -12.73 9.32
C ALA A 8 3.31 -14.24 9.02
N LYS A 9 4.42 -14.94 9.31
CA LYS A 9 4.55 -16.38 9.06
C LYS A 9 5.36 -17.08 10.16
N GLY A 10 5.02 -18.34 10.43
CA GLY A 10 5.76 -19.23 11.33
C GLY A 10 5.14 -19.34 12.72
N LYS A 11 5.86 -19.98 13.66
CA LYS A 11 5.34 -20.34 14.99
C LYS A 11 4.91 -19.15 15.85
N LYS A 12 5.45 -17.96 15.58
CA LYS A 12 5.16 -16.72 16.30
C LYS A 12 4.25 -15.78 15.50
N GLN A 13 3.54 -16.29 14.49
CA GLN A 13 2.63 -15.48 13.68
C GLN A 13 1.66 -14.67 14.57
N GLY A 14 1.48 -13.39 14.23
CA GLY A 14 0.69 -12.43 14.99
C GLY A 14 1.46 -11.77 16.15
N MET A 15 2.68 -12.21 16.48
CA MET A 15 3.46 -11.58 17.53
C MET A 15 3.95 -10.19 17.08
N PRO A 16 3.65 -9.12 17.85
CA PRO A 16 4.17 -7.78 17.59
C PRO A 16 5.57 -7.62 18.19
N ILE A 17 6.51 -7.11 17.40
CA ILE A 17 7.88 -6.76 17.82
C ILE A 17 8.00 -5.23 17.75
N PRO A 18 8.10 -4.51 18.88
CA PRO A 18 8.22 -3.05 18.85
C PRO A 18 9.57 -2.62 18.27
N ILE A 19 9.53 -1.57 17.44
CA ILE A 19 10.71 -0.81 17.01
C ILE A 19 10.75 0.42 17.91
N ASP A 20 11.51 0.33 19.01
CA ASP A 20 11.57 1.31 20.09
C ASP A 20 12.87 2.14 20.11
N VAL A 21 13.76 1.91 19.15
CA VAL A 21 15.01 2.64 18.93
C VAL A 21 15.03 3.26 17.53
N ASP A 22 15.82 4.32 17.35
CA ASP A 22 15.91 5.05 16.08
C ASP A 22 16.54 4.20 14.95
N LEU A 23 17.43 3.26 15.29
CA LEU A 23 18.02 2.30 14.37
C LEU A 23 17.86 0.90 14.93
N PHE A 24 16.91 0.15 14.38
CA PHE A 24 16.60 -1.21 14.81
C PHE A 24 17.15 -2.22 13.80
N VAL A 25 18.22 -2.91 14.18
CA VAL A 25 18.98 -3.81 13.31
C VAL A 25 18.45 -5.24 13.43
N VAL A 26 18.30 -5.89 12.28
CA VAL A 26 17.99 -7.32 12.14
C VAL A 26 19.22 -8.05 11.61
N GLY A 27 19.58 -9.16 12.25
CA GLY A 27 20.74 -9.95 11.84
C GLY A 27 20.99 -11.12 12.77
N ARG A 28 22.17 -11.73 12.67
CA ARG A 28 22.61 -12.84 13.53
C ARG A 28 23.46 -12.38 14.71
N GLU A 29 24.09 -11.22 14.61
CA GLU A 29 25.01 -10.74 15.65
C GLU A 29 24.29 -10.36 16.95
N LYS A 30 25.03 -10.43 18.05
CA LYS A 30 24.52 -10.09 19.38
C LYS A 30 24.07 -8.64 19.52
N MET A 31 24.59 -7.74 18.69
CA MET A 31 24.25 -6.33 18.68
C MET A 31 22.93 -6.01 17.96
N CYS A 32 22.38 -6.96 17.19
CA CYS A 32 21.09 -6.79 16.52
C CYS A 32 19.93 -6.88 17.53
N GLN A 33 18.95 -5.99 17.39
CA GLN A 33 17.75 -5.97 18.24
C GLN A 33 16.83 -7.16 17.94
N LEU A 34 16.69 -7.51 16.65
CA LEU A 34 16.01 -8.74 16.24
C LEU A 34 17.02 -9.74 15.71
N ARG A 35 17.22 -10.82 16.48
CA ARG A 35 18.17 -11.87 16.15
C ARG A 35 17.51 -13.07 15.52
N SER A 36 18.07 -13.52 14.41
CA SER A 36 17.76 -14.82 13.80
C SER A 36 19.01 -15.68 13.82
N GLU A 37 18.85 -17.00 13.97
CA GLU A 37 19.95 -17.96 13.82
C GLU A 37 19.96 -18.59 12.41
N HIS A 38 19.06 -18.16 11.54
CA HIS A 38 18.90 -18.76 10.22
C HIS A 38 20.04 -18.33 9.27
N GLU A 39 20.54 -19.28 8.47
CA GLU A 39 21.68 -19.06 7.58
C GLU A 39 21.41 -18.02 6.48
N LEU A 40 20.17 -17.96 5.97
CA LEU A 40 19.72 -16.96 4.99
C LEU A 40 19.52 -15.54 5.57
N VAL A 41 20.00 -15.28 6.79
CA VAL A 41 19.99 -13.96 7.42
C VAL A 41 21.43 -13.58 7.68
N GLY A 42 21.81 -12.37 7.28
CA GLY A 42 23.17 -11.85 7.49
C GLY A 42 23.52 -11.57 8.94
N ASP A 43 24.81 -11.39 9.22
CA ASP A 43 25.32 -10.97 10.53
C ASP A 43 24.72 -9.64 10.98
N GLN A 44 24.73 -8.65 10.08
CA GLN A 44 23.90 -7.46 10.08
C GLN A 44 23.19 -7.40 8.73
N HIS A 45 21.92 -7.78 8.68
CA HIS A 45 21.21 -7.99 7.42
C HIS A 45 20.57 -6.71 6.89
N CYS A 46 19.75 -6.10 7.73
CA CYS A 46 19.08 -4.85 7.42
C CYS A 46 18.79 -4.07 8.69
N ALA A 47 18.40 -2.81 8.56
CA ALA A 47 17.93 -2.00 9.67
C ALA A 47 16.62 -1.28 9.32
N PHE A 48 15.77 -1.14 10.33
CA PHE A 48 14.64 -0.24 10.31
C PHE A 48 15.07 1.07 10.97
N GLN A 49 15.17 2.13 10.17
CA GLN A 49 15.51 3.46 10.65
C GLN A 49 14.24 4.29 10.84
N VAL A 50 14.01 4.75 12.07
CA VAL A 50 12.89 5.63 12.42
C VAL A 50 13.41 7.06 12.50
N ARG A 51 12.88 7.95 11.66
CA ARG A 51 13.15 9.39 11.72
C ARG A 51 11.93 10.17 11.24
N ASP A 52 11.69 11.34 11.80
CA ASP A 52 10.58 12.22 11.42
C ASP A 52 9.20 11.53 11.41
N ARG A 53 8.98 10.58 12.32
CA ARG A 53 7.76 9.73 12.37
C ARG A 53 7.55 8.91 11.09
N LYS A 54 8.61 8.62 10.33
CA LYS A 54 8.64 7.70 9.19
C LYS A 54 9.59 6.55 9.52
N VAL A 55 9.39 5.40 8.86
CA VAL A 55 10.27 4.24 8.98
C VAL A 55 10.80 3.89 7.60
N PHE A 56 12.10 3.66 7.54
CA PHE A 56 12.84 3.30 6.34
C PHE A 56 13.52 1.95 6.59
N LEU A 57 13.61 1.12 5.57
CA LEU A 57 14.41 -0.09 5.58
C LEU A 57 15.71 0.16 4.84
N LEU A 58 16.82 -0.24 5.45
CA LEU A 58 18.15 -0.16 4.85
C LEU A 58 18.72 -1.58 4.79
N ASP A 59 18.95 -2.10 3.60
CA ASP A 59 19.62 -3.39 3.41
C ASP A 59 21.15 -3.18 3.46
N PHE A 60 21.86 -4.00 4.24
CA PHE A 60 23.30 -3.86 4.46
C PHE A 60 24.17 -4.69 3.52
N ASP A 61 23.59 -5.21 2.43
CA ASP A 61 24.27 -6.07 1.45
C ASP A 61 24.90 -7.31 2.09
N SER A 62 24.16 -7.97 2.98
CA SER A 62 24.69 -9.11 3.73
C SER A 62 24.86 -10.41 2.93
N GLY A 63 24.72 -10.35 1.60
CA GLY A 63 24.75 -11.49 0.68
C GLY A 63 23.39 -12.18 0.47
N HIS A 64 22.36 -11.80 1.22
CA HIS A 64 20.99 -12.25 1.04
C HIS A 64 20.06 -11.04 0.88
N PRO A 65 19.12 -11.05 -0.07
CA PRO A 65 18.28 -9.89 -0.34
C PRO A 65 17.21 -9.71 0.74
N THR A 66 16.98 -8.47 1.15
CA THR A 66 15.72 -8.07 1.77
C THR A 66 14.66 -7.79 0.70
N ILE A 67 13.45 -8.29 0.90
CA ILE A 67 12.34 -8.11 -0.05
C ILE A 67 11.20 -7.38 0.64
N VAL A 68 10.68 -6.33 0.01
CA VAL A 68 9.50 -5.58 0.46
C VAL A 68 8.41 -5.69 -0.61
N ASN A 69 7.25 -6.25 -0.26
CA ASN A 69 6.11 -6.44 -1.16
C ASN A 69 6.49 -7.08 -2.51
N GLU A 70 7.27 -8.17 -2.48
CA GLU A 70 7.78 -8.91 -3.65
C GLU A 70 8.86 -8.16 -4.48
N ALA A 71 9.31 -6.97 -4.06
CA ALA A 71 10.42 -6.24 -4.68
C ALA A 71 11.69 -6.33 -3.83
N ILE A 72 12.84 -6.57 -4.47
CA ILE A 72 14.14 -6.57 -3.79
C ILE A 72 14.53 -5.14 -3.44
N VAL A 73 14.92 -4.93 -2.18
CA VAL A 73 15.43 -3.64 -1.72
C VAL A 73 16.86 -3.44 -2.23
N PRO A 74 17.18 -2.30 -2.88
CA PRO A 74 18.54 -1.97 -3.26
C PRO A 74 19.44 -1.86 -2.02
N PRO A 75 20.62 -2.50 -2.01
CA PRO A 75 21.52 -2.40 -0.87
C PRO A 75 22.01 -0.98 -0.64
N SER A 76 22.22 -0.61 0.62
CA SER A 76 22.69 0.71 1.06
C SER A 76 21.82 1.91 0.66
N GLU A 77 20.61 1.68 0.15
CA GLU A 77 19.61 2.71 -0.11
C GLU A 77 18.47 2.64 0.90
N GLU A 78 17.96 3.80 1.29
CA GLU A 78 16.82 3.88 2.19
C GLU A 78 15.52 3.60 1.44
N TRP A 79 14.85 2.52 1.81
CA TRP A 79 13.56 2.14 1.27
C TRP A 79 12.43 2.59 2.20
N PRO A 80 11.58 3.55 1.81
CA PRO A 80 10.49 3.99 2.66
C PRO A 80 9.47 2.87 2.86
N LEU A 81 9.06 2.67 4.12
CA LEU A 81 8.07 1.66 4.49
C LEU A 81 6.75 2.31 4.92
N HIS A 82 5.65 1.70 4.50
CA HIS A 82 4.29 2.10 4.82
C HIS A 82 3.58 1.02 5.62
N ALA A 83 2.68 1.40 6.54
CA ALA A 83 1.90 0.44 7.31
C ALA A 83 1.18 -0.57 6.40
N GLY A 84 1.36 -1.85 6.70
CA GLY A 84 0.85 -2.97 5.91
C GLY A 84 1.86 -3.57 4.93
N ASP A 85 3.02 -2.93 4.70
CA ASP A 85 4.05 -3.51 3.83
C ASP A 85 4.58 -4.83 4.42
N LEU A 86 4.76 -5.82 3.55
CA LEU A 86 5.30 -7.12 3.89
C LEU A 86 6.78 -7.16 3.60
N ILE A 87 7.58 -7.52 4.59
CA ILE A 87 9.04 -7.61 4.52
C ILE A 87 9.45 -9.07 4.69
N ASP A 88 10.14 -9.63 3.70
CA ASP A 88 10.80 -10.93 3.79
C ASP A 88 12.30 -10.72 4.04
N ILE A 89 12.81 -11.35 5.10
CA ILE A 89 14.22 -11.41 5.50
C ILE A 89 14.58 -12.89 5.67
N GLY A 90 15.19 -13.46 4.63
CA GLY A 90 15.35 -14.91 4.53
C GLY A 90 13.99 -15.63 4.67
N PRO A 91 13.82 -16.59 5.62
CA PRO A 91 12.55 -17.29 5.82
C PRO A 91 11.54 -16.50 6.67
N MET A 92 11.94 -15.37 7.24
CA MET A 92 11.10 -14.59 8.13
C MET A 92 10.27 -13.61 7.33
N ARG A 93 8.97 -13.59 7.57
CA ARG A 93 8.06 -12.60 6.98
C ARG A 93 7.45 -11.75 8.06
N PHE A 94 7.52 -10.44 7.89
CA PHE A 94 6.94 -9.46 8.79
C PHE A 94 6.00 -8.53 8.04
N MET A 95 5.07 -7.93 8.75
CA MET A 95 4.27 -6.80 8.29
C MET A 95 4.62 -5.59 9.15
N ILE A 96 5.04 -4.48 8.54
CA ILE A 96 5.27 -3.25 9.29
C ILE A 96 3.92 -2.61 9.65
N HIS A 97 3.79 -2.14 10.89
CA HIS A 97 2.63 -1.39 11.33
C HIS A 97 3.03 -0.30 12.31
N TYR A 98 2.22 0.76 12.43
CA TYR A 98 2.43 1.79 13.43
C TYR A 98 1.13 2.47 13.86
N HIS A 99 1.10 2.99 15.09
CA HIS A 99 -0.06 3.66 15.67
C HIS A 99 0.35 4.95 16.40
N GLU A 100 -0.54 5.94 16.40
CA GLU A 100 -0.34 7.20 17.12
C GLU A 100 -0.54 7.09 18.63
N LYS A 101 -1.30 6.09 19.10
CA LYS A 101 -1.57 5.86 20.54
C LYS A 101 -1.01 4.51 21.00
N SER A 102 -0.43 4.48 22.20
CA SER A 102 0.09 3.27 22.84
C SER A 102 -1.07 2.35 23.26
N LEU A 103 -1.10 1.11 22.76
CA LEU A 103 -2.03 0.06 23.21
C LEU A 103 -1.46 -0.68 24.44
N SER A 104 -2.33 -1.34 25.21
CA SER A 104 -1.89 -2.28 26.25
C SER A 104 -1.41 -3.59 25.62
N GLN A 105 -0.60 -4.39 26.32
CA GLN A 105 0.06 -5.58 25.77
C GLN A 105 -0.93 -6.66 25.30
N LYS A 106 -2.06 -6.84 26.00
CA LYS A 106 -3.14 -7.77 25.62
C LYS A 106 -3.90 -7.27 24.38
N ASP A 107 -4.13 -5.95 24.30
CA ASP A 107 -4.79 -5.34 23.14
C ASP A 107 -3.90 -5.42 21.90
N LEU A 108 -2.59 -5.40 22.07
CA LEU A 108 -1.61 -5.48 20.97
C LEU A 108 -1.61 -6.86 20.30
N GLU A 109 -1.69 -7.93 21.08
CA GLU A 109 -1.76 -9.30 20.57
C GLU A 109 -3.11 -9.59 19.88
N GLU A 110 -4.23 -9.20 20.50
CA GLU A 110 -5.56 -9.37 19.90
C GLU A 110 -5.72 -8.52 18.62
N TRP A 111 -5.14 -7.32 18.60
CA TRP A 111 -5.13 -6.45 17.42
C TRP A 111 -4.27 -7.05 16.29
N ALA A 112 -3.09 -7.58 16.61
CA ALA A 112 -2.21 -8.19 15.62
C ALA A 112 -2.84 -9.42 14.95
N ALA A 113 -3.60 -10.22 15.70
CA ALA A 113 -4.38 -11.33 15.15
C ALA A 113 -5.46 -10.86 14.14
N LYS A 114 -6.21 -9.79 14.46
CA LYS A 114 -7.24 -9.24 13.55
C LYS A 114 -6.68 -8.71 12.24
N CYS A 115 -5.43 -8.23 12.22
CA CYS A 115 -4.79 -7.80 10.98
C CYS A 115 -4.48 -8.97 10.03
N LEU A 116 -4.33 -10.19 10.55
CA LEU A 116 -4.08 -11.39 9.75
C LEU A 116 -5.38 -11.98 9.16
N ASP A 117 -6.50 -11.88 9.89
CA ASP A 117 -7.78 -12.48 9.47
C ASP A 117 -8.45 -11.74 8.28
N PHE A 118 -8.13 -10.47 8.06
CA PHE A 118 -8.70 -9.67 6.96
C PHE A 118 -8.36 -10.21 5.55
N ASP A 119 -7.34 -11.07 5.41
CA ASP A 119 -6.98 -11.71 4.13
C ASP A 119 -7.69 -13.06 3.91
N SER A 120 -8.35 -13.64 4.91
CA SER A 120 -8.92 -14.99 4.84
C SER A 120 -10.36 -15.07 4.29
N GLU A 121 -11.07 -13.94 4.15
CA GLU A 121 -12.49 -13.91 3.72
C GLU A 121 -12.73 -13.64 2.22
N ARG A 122 -11.70 -13.65 1.36
CA ARG A 122 -11.93 -13.66 -0.10
C ARG A 122 -12.26 -15.06 -0.61
N LYS A 123 -13.45 -15.55 -0.26
CA LYS A 123 -14.08 -16.68 -0.96
C LYS A 123 -14.53 -16.21 -2.35
N ILE A 124 -13.86 -16.71 -3.39
CA ILE A 124 -14.33 -16.67 -4.77
C ILE A 124 -15.56 -17.60 -4.87
N PRO A 125 -16.71 -17.17 -5.45
CA PRO A 125 -17.87 -18.04 -5.58
C PRO A 125 -17.68 -19.13 -6.65
N THR A 126 -18.16 -20.30 -6.28
CA THR A 126 -18.20 -21.64 -6.91
C THR A 126 -18.99 -21.70 -8.23
N HIS A 127 -18.59 -22.53 -9.21
CA HIS A 127 -19.19 -23.85 -9.53
C HIS A 127 -19.08 -24.29 -11.02
N GLN A 128 -18.89 -25.62 -11.18
CA GLN A 128 -19.16 -26.51 -12.32
C GLN A 128 -18.05 -26.75 -13.35
N ARG A 129 -17.38 -27.91 -13.23
CA ARG A 129 -17.85 -29.17 -13.85
C ARG A 129 -17.02 -30.36 -13.35
N GLU A 130 -17.72 -31.39 -12.89
CA GLU A 130 -17.21 -32.77 -12.87
C GLU A 130 -16.98 -33.23 -14.32
N ILE A 131 -15.94 -34.05 -14.55
CA ILE A 131 -15.93 -35.29 -15.36
C ILE A 131 -14.46 -35.79 -15.53
N TRP A 132 -14.24 -36.99 -14.97
CA TRP A 132 -13.35 -38.13 -15.30
C TRP A 132 -11.81 -38.08 -15.10
N GLU A 133 -11.34 -39.09 -14.37
CA GLU A 133 -9.98 -39.65 -14.40
C GLU A 133 -9.72 -40.34 -15.75
N GLU A 134 -8.57 -40.06 -16.37
CA GLU A 134 -7.77 -41.07 -17.11
C GLU A 134 -6.37 -40.53 -17.44
N GLU A 135 -5.40 -41.45 -17.43
CA GLU A 135 -3.95 -41.26 -17.56
C GLU A 135 -3.50 -40.70 -18.93
N ALA A 136 -2.41 -39.91 -18.97
CA ALA A 136 -1.27 -40.03 -19.91
C ALA A 136 -0.48 -38.71 -20.14
N GLU A 137 0.81 -38.75 -19.77
CA GLU A 137 2.06 -38.18 -20.34
C GLU A 137 2.19 -36.75 -20.94
N PRO A 138 3.40 -36.14 -20.84
CA PRO A 138 3.64 -34.70 -20.95
C PRO A 138 4.04 -34.23 -22.36
N SER A 139 3.46 -33.13 -22.82
CA SER A 139 4.10 -32.23 -23.77
C SER A 139 3.39 -30.88 -23.79
N GLU A 140 4.17 -29.80 -23.68
CA GLU A 140 3.93 -28.41 -24.13
C GLU A 140 4.45 -27.39 -23.09
N LEU A 141 5.77 -27.25 -23.06
CA LEU A 141 6.51 -26.27 -22.26
C LEU A 141 6.58 -24.87 -22.91
N ASP A 142 5.86 -24.59 -24.00
CA ASP A 142 6.05 -23.34 -24.76
C ASP A 142 4.97 -22.26 -24.58
N ASN A 143 3.91 -22.48 -23.78
CA ASN A 143 2.83 -21.48 -23.61
C ASN A 143 2.70 -20.88 -22.21
N ALA A 144 3.44 -21.37 -21.21
CA ALA A 144 3.32 -20.90 -19.83
C ALA A 144 3.85 -19.45 -19.65
N SER A 145 4.89 -19.05 -20.38
CA SER A 145 5.48 -17.70 -20.23
C SER A 145 4.59 -16.59 -20.82
N SER A 146 3.92 -16.87 -21.94
CA SER A 146 3.00 -15.93 -22.59
C SER A 146 1.70 -15.77 -21.80
N VAL A 147 1.16 -16.88 -21.27
CA VAL A 147 -0.02 -16.86 -20.40
C VAL A 147 0.30 -16.22 -19.05
N ALA A 148 1.45 -16.53 -18.43
CA ALA A 148 1.90 -15.88 -17.20
C ALA A 148 2.14 -14.38 -17.42
N GLY A 149 2.75 -13.97 -18.55
CA GLY A 149 2.93 -12.57 -18.92
C GLY A 149 1.61 -11.83 -19.06
N ALA A 150 0.63 -12.39 -19.77
CA ALA A 150 -0.69 -11.79 -19.92
C ALA A 150 -1.49 -11.72 -18.60
N ILE A 151 -1.32 -12.71 -17.71
CA ILE A 151 -1.91 -12.71 -16.37
C ILE A 151 -1.22 -11.67 -15.48
N ILE A 152 0.11 -11.58 -15.51
CA ILE A 152 0.90 -10.57 -14.78
C ILE A 152 0.57 -9.17 -15.28
N ASP A 153 0.40 -8.96 -16.58
CA ASP A 153 0.00 -7.68 -17.15
C ASP A 153 -1.43 -7.29 -16.76
N ARG A 154 -2.37 -8.24 -16.71
CA ARG A 154 -3.71 -8.00 -16.14
C ARG A 154 -3.67 -7.70 -14.65
N LEU A 155 -2.84 -8.43 -13.89
CA LEU A 155 -2.66 -8.21 -12.45
C LEU A 155 -2.00 -6.86 -12.18
N ASN A 156 -1.02 -6.44 -13.00
CA ASN A 156 -0.34 -5.15 -12.91
C ASN A 156 -1.24 -3.99 -13.37
N ALA A 157 -2.08 -4.20 -14.39
CA ALA A 157 -3.11 -3.25 -14.79
C ALA A 157 -4.15 -3.02 -13.67
N ALA A 158 -4.57 -4.09 -13.00
CA ALA A 158 -5.47 -4.04 -11.84
C ALA A 158 -4.78 -3.51 -10.57
N LYS A 159 -3.47 -3.75 -10.41
CA LYS A 159 -2.66 -3.27 -9.29
C LYS A 159 -2.30 -1.79 -9.45
N GLY A 160 -2.12 -1.26 -10.66
CA GLY A 160 -1.70 0.12 -10.90
C GLY A 160 -0.21 0.38 -10.65
N ILE A 161 0.36 1.31 -11.42
CA ILE A 161 1.77 1.72 -11.34
C ILE A 161 1.94 2.64 -10.13
N VAL A 162 2.90 2.32 -9.26
CA VAL A 162 3.30 3.20 -8.16
C VAL A 162 4.22 4.27 -8.69
N LYS A 163 3.87 5.54 -8.44
CA LYS A 163 4.67 6.71 -8.79
C LYS A 163 4.70 7.64 -7.60
N GLY A 164 5.82 7.61 -6.87
CA GLY A 164 5.94 8.34 -5.62
C GLY A 164 4.85 7.90 -4.65
N ARG A 165 3.98 8.84 -4.25
CA ARG A 165 2.92 8.64 -3.25
C ARG A 165 1.60 8.16 -3.83
N LEU A 166 1.53 8.16 -5.17
CA LEU A 166 0.35 7.78 -5.91
C LEU A 166 0.48 6.36 -6.42
N ARG A 167 -0.61 5.61 -6.32
CA ARG A 167 -0.77 4.35 -7.04
C ARG A 167 -1.84 4.54 -8.10
N ILE A 168 -1.43 4.51 -9.36
CA ILE A 168 -2.26 4.88 -10.51
C ILE A 168 -2.61 3.63 -11.31
N SER A 169 -3.89 3.28 -11.34
CA SER A 169 -4.43 2.21 -12.18
C SER A 169 -5.37 2.81 -13.23
N ARG A 170 -5.56 2.10 -14.34
CA ARG A 170 -6.51 2.47 -15.39
C ARG A 170 -7.42 1.28 -15.65
N GLU A 171 -8.69 1.42 -15.31
CA GLU A 171 -9.70 0.38 -15.45
C GLU A 171 -10.86 0.96 -16.28
N GLU A 172 -11.24 0.33 -17.40
CA GLU A 172 -12.44 0.68 -18.19
C GLU A 172 -12.59 2.18 -18.55
N GLY A 173 -11.49 2.87 -18.85
CA GLY A 173 -11.48 4.30 -19.18
C GLY A 173 -11.47 5.24 -17.97
N LEU A 174 -11.50 4.69 -16.76
CA LEU A 174 -11.32 5.39 -15.50
C LEU A 174 -9.86 5.35 -15.06
N THR A 175 -9.30 6.51 -14.73
CA THR A 175 -8.01 6.62 -14.05
C THR A 175 -8.25 6.63 -12.54
N ILE A 176 -7.84 5.57 -11.87
CA ILE A 176 -7.99 5.41 -10.43
C ILE A 176 -6.66 5.73 -9.78
N ILE A 177 -6.67 6.72 -8.88
CA ILE A 177 -5.52 7.14 -8.10
C ILE A 177 -5.78 6.78 -6.66
N LYS A 178 -4.97 5.88 -6.11
CA LYS A 178 -4.96 5.62 -4.68
C LYS A 178 -3.86 6.45 -4.04
N LEU A 179 -4.24 7.25 -3.05
CA LEU A 179 -3.29 7.95 -2.19
C LEU A 179 -2.81 7.01 -1.10
N ASN A 180 -1.50 6.87 -0.98
CA ASN A 180 -0.89 6.07 0.08
C ASN A 180 -0.77 6.86 1.40
N ASP A 181 -0.76 8.19 1.34
CA ASP A 181 -0.70 9.05 2.52
C ASP A 181 -1.93 8.89 3.43
N ILE A 182 -1.64 8.87 4.74
CA ILE A 182 -2.64 8.74 5.79
C ILE A 182 -3.10 10.13 6.28
N TYR A 183 -2.20 11.12 6.24
CA TYR A 183 -2.44 12.47 6.74
C TYR A 183 -2.16 13.50 5.65
N LEU A 184 -3.21 14.16 5.19
CA LEU A 184 -3.13 15.25 4.21
C LEU A 184 -3.20 16.58 4.96
N VAL A 185 -2.16 16.87 5.73
CA VAL A 185 -2.15 17.99 6.69
C VAL A 185 -1.00 18.97 6.45
N GLU A 186 0.22 18.47 6.27
CA GLU A 186 1.43 19.29 6.17
C GLU A 186 1.61 19.89 4.76
N GLU A 187 1.78 21.21 4.68
CA GLU A 187 1.82 21.98 3.42
C GLU A 187 2.90 21.50 2.43
N ALA A 188 4.10 21.17 2.94
CA ALA A 188 5.19 20.65 2.12
C ALA A 188 4.81 19.32 1.45
N GLU A 189 4.14 18.43 2.20
CA GLU A 189 3.69 17.13 1.70
C GLU A 189 2.55 17.28 0.69
N LEU A 190 1.60 18.18 0.96
CA LEU A 190 0.52 18.52 0.04
C LEU A 190 1.07 19.07 -1.29
N THR A 191 2.12 19.90 -1.23
CA THR A 191 2.77 20.45 -2.42
C THR A 191 3.37 19.36 -3.29
N LEU A 192 4.01 18.35 -2.68
CA LEU A 192 4.57 17.21 -3.41
C LEU A 192 3.46 16.36 -4.06
N ILE A 193 2.40 16.03 -3.31
CA ILE A 193 1.26 15.27 -3.82
C ILE A 193 0.59 16.02 -4.97
N LYS A 194 0.40 17.34 -4.83
CA LYS A 194 -0.15 18.19 -5.89
C LYS A 194 0.70 18.10 -7.16
N LYS A 195 2.02 18.22 -7.04
CA LYS A 195 2.94 18.10 -8.17
C LYS A 195 2.81 16.72 -8.86
N GLU A 196 2.85 15.64 -8.09
CA GLU A 196 2.71 14.27 -8.62
C GLU A 196 1.36 14.06 -9.34
N LEU A 197 0.27 14.64 -8.83
CA LEU A 197 -1.05 14.57 -9.47
C LEU A 197 -1.05 15.31 -10.82
N HIS A 198 -0.47 16.51 -10.90
CA HIS A 198 -0.41 17.27 -12.15
C HIS A 198 0.48 16.59 -13.20
N ASP A 199 1.64 16.06 -12.78
CA ASP A 199 2.59 15.38 -13.66
C ASP A 199 1.98 14.12 -14.30
N ASN A 200 1.06 13.45 -13.59
CA ASN A 200 0.46 12.19 -14.04
C ASN A 200 -0.93 12.33 -14.69
N LEU A 201 -1.59 13.50 -14.57
CA LEU A 201 -2.92 13.76 -15.09
C LEU A 201 -2.95 14.82 -16.20
N ASN A 202 -1.90 14.90 -16.99
CA ASN A 202 -1.74 15.89 -18.07
C ASN A 202 -2.56 15.59 -19.35
N ARG A 203 -3.36 14.53 -19.38
CA ARG A 203 -4.17 14.16 -20.55
C ARG A 203 -5.56 14.79 -20.46
N SER A 204 -6.12 15.12 -21.62
CA SER A 204 -7.51 15.60 -21.72
C SER A 204 -8.52 14.46 -21.63
N ASN A 205 -9.77 14.81 -21.29
CA ASN A 205 -10.92 13.90 -21.25
C ASN A 205 -10.74 12.68 -20.32
N LEU A 206 -10.00 12.84 -19.23
CA LEU A 206 -9.84 11.80 -18.21
C LEU A 206 -11.05 11.76 -17.27
N LYS A 207 -11.49 10.57 -16.92
CA LYS A 207 -12.33 10.34 -15.73
C LYS A 207 -11.44 9.89 -14.59
N VAL A 208 -11.25 10.74 -13.59
CA VAL A 208 -10.29 10.50 -12.50
C VAL A 208 -11.03 10.23 -11.20
N VAL A 209 -10.76 9.10 -10.57
CA VAL A 209 -11.25 8.79 -9.22
C VAL A 209 -10.07 8.74 -8.26
N VAL A 210 -10.10 9.57 -7.23
CA VAL A 210 -9.13 9.50 -6.14
C VAL A 210 -9.73 8.68 -4.99
N ASP A 211 -9.06 7.59 -4.68
CA ASP A 211 -9.35 6.72 -3.55
C ASP A 211 -8.66 7.23 -2.28
N LEU A 212 -9.49 7.66 -1.32
CA LEU A 212 -9.05 8.19 -0.03
C LEU A 212 -9.15 7.15 1.09
N LYS A 213 -9.25 5.85 0.79
CA LYS A 213 -9.40 4.77 1.79
C LYS A 213 -8.39 4.87 2.95
N ASN A 214 -7.14 5.23 2.65
CA ASN A 214 -6.07 5.29 3.65
C ASN A 214 -6.02 6.63 4.40
N VAL A 215 -6.67 7.67 3.89
CA VAL A 215 -6.62 9.02 4.47
C VAL A 215 -7.46 9.06 5.73
N GLN A 216 -6.82 9.24 6.88
CA GLN A 216 -7.45 9.35 8.19
C GLN A 216 -7.70 10.79 8.60
N ARG A 217 -6.83 11.73 8.18
CA ARG A 217 -7.01 13.16 8.44
C ARG A 217 -6.68 13.99 7.22
N MET A 218 -7.39 15.11 7.10
CA MET A 218 -7.23 16.09 6.04
C MET A 218 -7.35 17.49 6.65
N SER A 219 -6.43 18.39 6.28
CA SER A 219 -6.53 19.81 6.60
C SER A 219 -7.41 20.55 5.58
N SER A 220 -7.77 21.79 5.87
CA SER A 220 -8.45 22.67 4.90
C SER A 220 -7.64 22.85 3.62
N GLN A 221 -6.31 22.97 3.72
CA GLN A 221 -5.40 23.03 2.57
C GLN A 221 -5.42 21.72 1.76
N GLY A 222 -5.51 20.57 2.43
CA GLY A 222 -5.65 19.27 1.76
C GLY A 222 -6.96 19.16 0.98
N ALA A 223 -8.06 19.67 1.54
CA ALA A 223 -9.33 19.77 0.83
C ALA A 223 -9.25 20.73 -0.37
N GLU A 224 -8.65 21.91 -0.18
CA GLU A 224 -8.44 22.91 -1.22
C GLU A 224 -7.64 22.36 -2.39
N MET A 225 -6.58 21.59 -2.13
CA MET A 225 -5.79 20.90 -3.16
C MET A 225 -6.65 20.05 -4.11
N PHE A 226 -7.63 19.30 -3.59
CA PHE A 226 -8.53 18.51 -4.45
C PHE A 226 -9.54 19.37 -5.21
N GLY A 227 -10.04 20.45 -4.60
CA GLY A 227 -10.92 21.41 -5.28
C GLY A 227 -10.23 22.12 -6.45
N GLU A 228 -8.98 22.53 -6.23
CA GLU A 228 -8.13 23.11 -7.27
C GLU A 228 -7.81 22.11 -8.37
N LEU A 229 -7.49 20.86 -8.01
CA LEU A 229 -7.23 19.80 -8.97
C LEU A 229 -8.45 19.51 -9.86
N ALA A 230 -9.65 19.44 -9.28
CA ALA A 230 -10.88 19.27 -10.06
C ALA A 230 -11.11 20.44 -11.01
N THR A 231 -10.88 21.67 -10.56
CA THR A 231 -11.01 22.85 -11.40
C THR A 231 -10.01 22.82 -12.55
N TRP A 232 -8.77 22.41 -12.29
CA TRP A 232 -7.73 22.27 -13.31
C TRP A 232 -8.06 21.16 -14.32
N LEU A 233 -8.50 19.98 -13.86
CA LEU A 233 -8.94 18.88 -14.73
C LEU A 233 -10.14 19.28 -15.60
N LYS A 234 -11.11 19.99 -15.03
CA LYS A 234 -12.31 20.43 -15.74
C LYS A 234 -11.99 21.37 -16.91
N LYS A 235 -10.97 22.22 -16.78
CA LYS A 235 -10.48 23.07 -17.89
C LYS A 235 -9.95 22.25 -19.07
N GLN A 236 -9.55 21.00 -18.85
CA GLN A 236 -9.04 20.08 -19.86
C GLN A 236 -10.10 19.07 -20.35
N GLY A 237 -11.38 19.25 -19.98
CA GLY A 237 -12.46 18.32 -20.29
C GLY A 237 -12.45 17.05 -19.44
N SER A 238 -11.60 16.99 -18.41
CA SER A 238 -11.46 15.86 -17.49
C SER A 238 -12.33 16.09 -16.25
N ASN A 239 -12.85 15.01 -15.66
CA ASN A 239 -13.64 15.09 -14.43
C ASN A 239 -12.92 14.42 -13.27
N LEU A 240 -13.20 14.89 -12.05
CA LEU A 240 -12.66 14.33 -10.81
C LEU A 240 -13.80 13.90 -9.88
N ALA A 241 -13.66 12.72 -9.30
CA ALA A 241 -14.47 12.26 -8.18
C ALA A 241 -13.58 11.67 -7.08
N LEU A 242 -14.11 11.63 -5.87
CA LEU A 242 -13.47 11.00 -4.72
C LEU A 242 -14.25 9.73 -4.36
N CYS A 243 -13.57 8.73 -3.80
CA CYS A 243 -14.24 7.55 -3.25
C CYS A 243 -13.63 7.08 -1.94
N ARG A 244 -14.41 6.30 -1.17
CA ARG A 244 -14.02 5.76 0.15
C ARG A 244 -13.53 6.85 1.11
N VAL A 245 -14.18 8.01 1.04
CA VAL A 245 -13.93 9.13 1.93
C VAL A 245 -14.58 8.84 3.27
N ARG A 246 -13.82 9.03 4.36
CA ARG A 246 -14.36 8.91 5.72
C ARG A 246 -15.43 9.97 5.99
N ALA A 247 -16.38 9.66 6.86
CA ALA A 247 -17.54 10.52 7.10
C ALA A 247 -17.18 11.91 7.67
N ASP A 248 -16.17 11.99 8.53
CA ASP A 248 -15.61 13.22 9.08
C ASP A 248 -15.04 14.13 7.97
N ILE A 249 -14.23 13.55 7.08
CA ILE A 249 -13.65 14.25 5.94
C ILE A 249 -14.73 14.63 4.91
N ALA A 250 -15.69 13.75 4.64
CA ALA A 250 -16.80 14.03 3.72
C ALA A 250 -17.64 15.21 4.20
N GLY A 251 -17.93 15.28 5.51
CA GLY A 251 -18.64 16.42 6.10
C GLY A 251 -17.88 17.73 5.92
N MET A 252 -16.56 17.70 6.10
CA MET A 252 -15.68 18.85 5.83
C MET A 252 -15.73 19.26 4.35
N LEU A 253 -15.56 18.32 3.43
CA LEU A 253 -15.56 18.57 1.98
C LEU A 253 -16.89 19.16 1.49
N HIS A 254 -18.03 18.73 2.04
CA HIS A 254 -19.34 19.28 1.71
C HIS A 254 -19.52 20.71 2.22
N SER A 255 -18.91 21.03 3.35
CA SER A 255 -19.02 22.33 4.00
C SER A 255 -18.06 23.36 3.39
N PHE A 256 -17.00 22.91 2.72
CA PHE A 256 -15.96 23.77 2.18
C PHE A 256 -16.27 24.21 0.74
N PRO A 257 -16.29 25.54 0.43
CA PRO A 257 -16.70 26.03 -0.87
C PRO A 257 -15.89 25.49 -2.06
N ALA A 258 -14.58 25.32 -1.87
CA ALA A 258 -13.66 24.85 -2.91
C ALA A 258 -13.96 23.41 -3.35
N THR A 259 -14.61 22.60 -2.51
CA THR A 259 -14.83 21.17 -2.76
C THR A 259 -16.30 20.81 -2.93
N LYS A 260 -17.21 21.78 -2.83
CA LYS A 260 -18.67 21.57 -2.92
C LYS A 260 -19.13 20.95 -4.25
N HIS A 261 -18.34 21.12 -5.31
CA HIS A 261 -18.62 20.60 -6.64
C HIS A 261 -18.02 19.20 -6.89
N LEU A 262 -17.26 18.65 -5.94
CA LEU A 262 -16.66 17.32 -6.05
C LEU A 262 -17.72 16.25 -5.83
N LEU A 263 -17.73 15.25 -6.71
CA LEU A 263 -18.54 14.07 -6.53
C LEU A 263 -17.84 13.11 -5.57
N ILE A 264 -18.59 12.61 -4.59
CA ILE A 264 -18.10 11.63 -3.62
C ILE A 264 -18.90 10.35 -3.74
N TYR A 265 -18.22 9.26 -4.11
CA TYR A 265 -18.78 7.92 -4.23
C TYR A 265 -18.42 7.06 -3.02
N ARG A 266 -19.23 6.06 -2.73
CA ARG A 266 -18.96 5.12 -1.63
C ARG A 266 -17.73 4.25 -1.92
N ASN A 267 -17.58 3.79 -3.16
CA ASN A 267 -16.49 2.92 -3.59
C ASN A 267 -16.12 3.19 -5.06
N LYS A 268 -15.09 2.49 -5.56
CA LYS A 268 -14.63 2.63 -6.95
C LYS A 268 -15.67 2.17 -7.98
N GLU A 269 -16.43 1.12 -7.67
CA GLU A 269 -17.47 0.56 -8.55
C GLU A 269 -18.63 1.54 -8.77
N ALA A 270 -19.08 2.22 -7.70
CA ALA A 270 -20.09 3.25 -7.79
C ALA A 270 -19.62 4.46 -8.60
N ALA A 271 -18.31 4.76 -8.56
CA ALA A 271 -17.73 5.81 -9.38
C ALA A 271 -17.63 5.41 -10.86
N LEU A 272 -17.30 4.14 -11.15
CA LEU A 272 -17.32 3.58 -12.50
C LEU A 272 -18.72 3.63 -13.14
N LEU A 273 -19.76 3.26 -12.38
CA LEU A 273 -21.15 3.30 -12.83
C LEU A 273 -21.78 4.71 -12.78
N GLY A 274 -21.11 5.66 -12.12
CA GLY A 274 -21.61 7.02 -11.94
C GLY A 274 -21.68 7.79 -13.26
N LYS A 275 -22.69 8.66 -13.38
CA LYS A 275 -22.77 9.62 -14.50
C LYS A 275 -22.07 10.92 -14.14
N TRP A 276 -20.88 11.11 -14.70
CA TRP A 276 -20.04 12.30 -14.58
C TRP A 276 -19.02 12.33 -15.70
#